data_AF-A0A183TZ31-F1
#
_entry.id   AF-A0A183TZ31-F1
#
_cell.length_a   1.000
_cell.length_b   1.000
_cell.length_c   1.000
_cell.angle_alpha   90.00
_cell.angle_beta   90.00
_cell.angle_gamma   90.00
#
_symmetry.space_group_name_H-M   'P 1'
#
loop_
_entity.id
_entity.type
_entity.pdbx_description
1 polymer ?
#
loop_
_entity_poly.entity_id
_entity_poly.type
_entity_poly.pdbx_seq_one_letter_code
_entity_poly.pdbx_strand_id
1 'polypeptide(L)'
;MSSAGIRKQLVLATQRVQTCLKQLSEYDKVVENEEEIEIMRSKVIRNLTLLEKGVEKINTTHDAWREFLAGLTGEAYERENKRYEEKCEASNCFLEVAEKGEQAVVDLKCRLAELDSMHKKSQIPVHQEEKRLTSELPRTTLCNSMETT
;
A
#
# COMPACT_ATOMS: atom_id res chain seq x y z
N MET A 1 -11.32 28.34 -10.99
CA MET A 1 -12.29 27.31 -10.54
C MET A 1 -13.24 27.96 -9.54
N SER A 2 -14.54 27.64 -9.50
CA SER A 2 -15.46 28.24 -8.51
C SER A 2 -15.43 27.48 -7.18
N SER A 3 -15.75 28.15 -6.06
CA SER A 3 -15.87 27.50 -4.74
C SER A 3 -16.81 26.28 -4.77
N ALA A 4 -17.96 26.38 -5.44
CA ALA A 4 -18.89 25.26 -5.56
C ALA A 4 -18.27 24.05 -6.30
N GLY A 5 -17.46 24.31 -7.32
CA GLY A 5 -16.73 23.27 -8.05
C GLY A 5 -15.68 22.59 -7.18
N ILE A 6 -14.88 23.38 -6.45
CA ILE A 6 -13.87 22.88 -5.50
C ILE A 6 -14.51 21.97 -4.45
N ARG A 7 -15.58 22.44 -3.80
CA ARG A 7 -16.32 21.67 -2.79
C ARG A 7 -16.87 20.36 -3.34
N LYS A 8 -17.44 20.37 -4.55
CA LYS A 8 -17.95 19.15 -5.20
C LYS A 8 -16.82 18.14 -5.46
N GLN A 9 -15.67 18.60 -5.96
CA GLN A 9 -14.53 17.72 -6.20
C GLN A 9 -14.01 17.10 -4.91
N LEU A 10 -13.94 17.89 -3.84
CA LEU A 10 -13.47 17.42 -2.53
C LEU A 10 -14.39 16.33 -1.97
N VAL A 11 -15.72 16.51 -2.06
CA VAL A 11 -16.69 15.50 -1.64
C VAL A 11 -16.51 14.20 -2.42
N LEU A 12 -16.38 14.27 -3.75
CA LEU A 12 -16.21 13.09 -4.60
C LEU A 12 -14.89 12.34 -4.30
N ALA A 13 -13.79 13.08 -4.12
CA ALA A 13 -12.50 12.50 -3.80
C ALA A 13 -12.53 11.83 -2.41
N THR A 14 -13.12 12.50 -1.42
CA THR A 14 -13.30 11.98 -0.05
C THR A 14 -14.11 10.68 -0.05
N GLN A 15 -15.24 10.64 -0.76
CA GLN A 15 -16.08 9.44 -0.86
C GLN A 15 -15.33 8.27 -1.51
N ARG A 16 -14.50 8.53 -2.52
CA ARG A 16 -13.70 7.51 -3.18
C ARG A 16 -12.67 6.89 -2.24
N VAL A 17 -11.94 7.71 -1.50
CA VAL A 17 -10.97 7.23 -0.49
C VAL A 17 -11.68 6.43 0.60
N GLN A 18 -12.77 6.96 1.17
CA GLN A 18 -13.57 6.25 2.19
C GLN A 18 -14.07 4.88 1.72
N THR A 19 -14.47 4.78 0.45
CA THR A 19 -14.95 3.51 -0.12
C THR A 19 -13.81 2.48 -0.18
N CYS A 20 -12.61 2.92 -0.57
CA CYS A 20 -11.43 2.05 -0.57
C CYS A 20 -11.03 1.65 0.86
N LEU A 21 -11.07 2.59 1.82
CA LEU A 21 -10.74 2.32 3.22
C LEU A 21 -11.64 1.24 3.85
N LYS A 22 -12.92 1.20 3.50
CA LYS A 22 -13.86 0.16 3.98
C LYS A 22 -13.51 -1.25 3.53
N GLN A 23 -12.73 -1.39 2.46
CA GLN A 23 -12.33 -2.68 1.90
C GLN A 23 -10.99 -3.17 2.46
N LEU A 24 -10.33 -2.40 3.33
CA LEU A 24 -8.97 -2.72 3.77
C LEU A 24 -8.88 -4.03 4.56
N SER A 25 -9.91 -4.37 5.33
CA SER A 25 -9.96 -5.62 6.11
C SER A 25 -9.93 -6.88 5.24
N GLU A 26 -10.15 -6.76 3.93
CA GLU A 26 -10.00 -7.88 3.01
C GLU A 26 -8.53 -8.28 2.79
N TYR A 27 -7.58 -7.36 3.03
CA TYR A 27 -6.16 -7.55 2.74
C TYR A 27 -5.36 -8.22 3.86
N ASP A 28 -5.93 -8.26 5.06
CA ASP A 28 -5.34 -8.94 6.23
C ASP A 28 -5.48 -10.48 6.16
N LYS A 29 -6.19 -10.99 5.15
CA LYS A 29 -6.37 -12.43 4.96
C LYS A 29 -5.06 -13.10 4.63
N VAL A 30 -4.75 -14.19 5.35
CA VAL A 30 -3.67 -15.11 5.01
C VAL A 30 -3.97 -15.76 3.66
N VAL A 31 -2.97 -15.81 2.79
CA VAL A 31 -3.03 -16.46 1.48
C VAL A 31 -1.93 -17.51 1.42
N GLU A 32 -2.22 -18.69 0.89
CA GLU A 32 -1.31 -19.84 0.99
C GLU A 32 -0.88 -20.40 -0.36
N ASN A 33 -1.74 -20.32 -1.37
CA ASN A 33 -1.44 -20.80 -2.71
C ASN A 33 -1.15 -19.67 -3.71
N GLU A 34 -0.52 -20.03 -4.82
CA GLU A 34 -0.06 -19.07 -5.83
C GLU A 34 -1.20 -18.25 -6.45
N GLU A 35 -2.34 -18.89 -6.73
CA GLU A 35 -3.51 -18.23 -7.31
C GLU A 35 -4.09 -17.17 -6.35
N GLU A 36 -4.24 -17.51 -5.06
CA GLU A 36 -4.67 -16.57 -4.03
C GLU A 36 -3.70 -15.39 -3.86
N ILE A 37 -2.39 -15.67 -3.89
CA ILE A 37 -1.35 -14.63 -3.83
C ILE A 37 -1.50 -13.67 -5.02
N GLU A 38 -1.67 -14.18 -6.24
CA GLU A 38 -1.80 -13.35 -7.44
C GLU A 38 -3.09 -12.51 -7.43
N ILE A 39 -4.22 -13.10 -7.03
CA ILE A 39 -5.51 -12.40 -6.90
C ILE A 39 -5.39 -11.30 -5.84
N MET A 40 -4.83 -11.61 -4.67
CA MET A 40 -4.66 -10.65 -3.59
C MET A 40 -3.75 -9.50 -4.02
N ARG A 41 -2.61 -9.82 -4.63
CA ARG A 41 -1.64 -8.85 -5.15
C ARG A 41 -2.28 -7.89 -6.15
N SER A 42 -3.05 -8.42 -7.09
CA SER A 42 -3.76 -7.61 -8.09
C SER A 42 -4.77 -6.64 -7.46
N LYS A 43 -5.50 -7.10 -6.42
CA LYS A 43 -6.42 -6.24 -5.68
C LYS A 43 -5.68 -5.16 -4.88
N VAL A 44 -4.60 -5.52 -4.18
CA VAL A 44 -3.75 -4.59 -3.43
C VAL A 44 -3.20 -3.50 -4.36
N ILE A 45 -2.63 -3.85 -5.52
CA ILE A 45 -2.10 -2.88 -6.50
C ILE A 45 -3.19 -1.92 -6.98
N ARG A 46 -4.38 -2.46 -7.30
CA ARG A 46 -5.51 -1.66 -7.74
C ARG A 46 -5.94 -0.67 -6.66
N ASN A 47 -6.15 -1.13 -5.43
CA ASN A 47 -6.62 -0.27 -4.35
C ASN A 47 -5.55 0.72 -3.88
N LEU A 48 -4.27 0.34 -3.92
CA LEU A 48 -3.16 1.24 -3.68
C LEU A 48 -3.18 2.42 -4.66
N THR A 49 -3.31 2.13 -5.97
CA THR A 49 -3.40 3.17 -7.01
C THR A 49 -4.62 4.08 -6.81
N LEU A 50 -5.75 3.51 -6.35
CA LEU A 50 -6.97 4.28 -6.09
C LEU A 50 -6.84 5.19 -4.88
N LEU A 51 -6.21 4.71 -3.81
CA LEU A 51 -5.96 5.49 -2.60
C LEU A 51 -4.96 6.62 -2.87
N GLU A 52 -3.82 6.33 -3.50
CA GLU A 52 -2.80 7.35 -3.82
C GLU A 52 -3.40 8.50 -4.63
N LYS A 53 -4.10 8.18 -5.73
CA LYS A 53 -4.78 9.20 -6.55
C LYS A 53 -5.91 9.92 -5.82
N GLY A 54 -6.61 9.22 -4.93
CA GLY A 54 -7.70 9.79 -4.14
C GLY A 54 -7.18 10.81 -3.13
N VAL A 55 -6.15 10.45 -2.37
CA VAL A 55 -5.46 11.31 -1.40
C VAL A 55 -4.83 12.51 -2.10
N GLU A 56 -4.06 12.29 -3.17
CA GLU A 56 -3.48 13.37 -3.98
C GLU A 56 -4.57 14.34 -4.45
N LYS A 57 -5.71 13.82 -4.90
CA LYS A 57 -6.83 14.66 -5.34
C LYS A 57 -7.46 15.45 -4.20
N ILE A 58 -7.55 14.89 -2.99
CA ILE A 58 -8.01 15.63 -1.81
C ILE A 58 -7.03 16.76 -1.50
N ASN A 59 -5.75 16.47 -1.38
CA ASN A 59 -4.71 17.44 -1.02
C ASN A 59 -4.65 18.59 -2.03
N THR A 60 -4.58 18.29 -3.33
CA THR A 60 -4.56 19.33 -4.38
C THR A 60 -5.84 20.16 -4.44
N THR A 61 -7.01 19.55 -4.17
CA THR A 61 -8.29 20.29 -4.17
C THR A 61 -8.43 21.14 -2.90
N HIS A 62 -7.89 20.67 -1.77
CA HIS A 62 -7.79 21.41 -0.54
C HIS A 62 -6.90 22.65 -0.70
N ASP A 63 -5.72 22.48 -1.30
CA ASP A 63 -4.81 23.58 -1.65
C ASP A 63 -5.50 24.62 -2.52
N ALA A 64 -6.19 24.18 -3.58
CA ALA A 64 -6.96 25.08 -4.44
C ALA A 64 -8.05 25.84 -3.67
N TRP A 65 -8.64 25.26 -2.62
CA TRP A 65 -9.59 25.98 -1.77
C TRP A 65 -8.88 27.02 -0.90
N ARG A 66 -7.72 26.68 -0.31
CA ARG A 66 -6.94 27.64 0.48
C ARG A 66 -6.48 28.83 -0.36
N GLU A 67 -6.01 28.58 -1.58
CA GLU A 67 -5.67 29.64 -2.54
C GLU A 67 -6.88 30.48 -2.92
N PHE A 68 -8.04 29.85 -3.15
CA PHE A 68 -9.28 30.57 -3.42
C PHE A 68 -9.68 31.48 -2.25
N LEU A 69 -9.57 31.00 -1.01
CA LEU A 69 -9.85 31.78 0.20
C LEU A 69 -8.90 32.97 0.34
N ALA A 70 -7.60 32.77 0.08
CA ALA A 70 -6.59 33.83 0.16
C ALA A 70 -6.84 34.98 -0.84
N GLY A 71 -7.53 34.70 -1.95
CA GLY A 71 -7.94 35.71 -2.93
C GLY A 71 -9.20 36.49 -2.57
N LEU A 72 -9.93 36.11 -1.51
CA LEU A 72 -11.14 36.79 -1.07
C LEU A 72 -10.86 37.82 0.02
N THR A 73 -11.72 38.84 0.13
CA THR A 73 -11.68 39.85 1.19
C THR A 73 -13.10 40.18 1.68
N GLY A 74 -13.20 40.77 2.87
CA GLY A 74 -14.46 41.23 3.46
C GLY A 74 -15.50 40.12 3.64
N GLU A 75 -16.79 40.45 3.45
CA GLU A 75 -17.90 39.51 3.65
C GLU A 75 -17.82 38.23 2.80
N ALA A 76 -17.19 38.32 1.61
CA ALA A 76 -17.00 37.15 0.75
C ALA A 76 -16.03 36.15 1.37
N TYR A 77 -14.93 36.66 1.96
CA TYR A 77 -13.98 35.84 2.72
C TYR A 77 -14.66 35.21 3.93
N GLU A 78 -15.33 35.99 4.77
CA GLU A 78 -15.98 35.48 5.99
C GLU A 78 -16.98 34.37 5.69
N ARG A 79 -17.81 34.56 4.66
CA ARG A 79 -18.81 33.57 4.25
C ARG A 79 -18.18 32.27 3.76
N GLU A 80 -17.10 32.36 2.99
CA GLU A 80 -16.45 31.18 2.44
C GLU A 80 -15.55 30.50 3.47
N ASN A 81 -14.88 31.26 4.34
CA ASN A 81 -14.06 30.75 5.43
C ASN A 81 -14.91 29.95 6.42
N LYS A 82 -16.09 30.46 6.79
CA LYS A 82 -17.04 29.72 7.64
C LYS A 82 -17.42 28.37 7.02
N ARG A 83 -17.67 28.31 5.71
CA ARG A 83 -17.98 27.06 5.02
C ARG A 83 -16.81 26.09 4.99
N TYR A 84 -15.59 26.61 4.90
CA TYR A 84 -14.38 25.82 4.94
C TYR A 84 -14.18 25.22 6.34
N GLU A 85 -14.34 26.02 7.40
CA GLU A 85 -14.28 25.58 8.80
C GLU A 85 -15.32 24.49 9.08
N GLU A 86 -16.59 24.74 8.73
CA GLU A 86 -17.69 23.74 8.85
C GLU A 86 -17.35 22.41 8.16
N LYS A 87 -16.61 22.46 7.04
CA LYS A 87 -16.17 21.24 6.32
C LYS A 87 -14.98 20.54 6.96
N CYS A 88 -14.10 21.28 7.64
CA CYS A 88 -12.96 20.73 8.36
C CYS A 88 -13.37 20.11 9.70
N GLU A 89 -14.39 20.67 10.35
CA GLU A 89 -14.91 20.19 11.65
C GLU A 89 -15.90 19.04 11.52
N ALA A 90 -16.47 18.82 10.32
CA ALA A 90 -17.37 17.71 10.08
C ALA A 90 -16.70 16.36 10.37
N SER A 91 -17.43 15.42 10.99
CA SER A 91 -16.95 14.05 11.15
C SER A 91 -16.61 13.43 9.79
N ASN A 92 -15.48 12.74 9.70
CA ASN A 92 -14.89 12.27 8.44
C ASN A 92 -14.67 13.42 7.44
N CYS A 93 -14.12 14.53 7.93
CA CYS A 93 -13.69 15.60 7.05
C CYS A 93 -12.63 15.08 6.08
N PHE A 94 -12.47 15.79 4.96
CA PHE A 94 -11.54 15.40 3.91
C PHE A 94 -10.10 15.31 4.41
N LEU A 95 -9.71 16.09 5.45
CA LEU A 95 -8.38 16.01 6.06
C LEU A 95 -8.16 14.69 6.81
N GLU A 96 -9.11 14.31 7.68
CA GLU A 96 -9.07 13.04 8.42
C GLU A 96 -9.08 11.85 7.45
N VAL A 97 -9.85 11.94 6.37
CA VAL A 97 -9.91 10.92 5.32
C VAL A 97 -8.60 10.83 4.54
N ALA A 98 -7.96 11.96 4.24
CA ALA A 98 -6.66 11.98 3.58
C ALA A 98 -5.59 11.33 4.46
N GLU A 99 -5.51 11.69 5.74
CA GLU A 99 -4.58 11.10 6.71
C GLU A 99 -4.76 9.58 6.84
N LYS A 100 -5.99 9.12 7.02
CA LYS A 100 -6.31 7.67 7.02
C LYS A 100 -5.95 7.00 5.70
N GLY A 101 -6.14 7.71 4.58
CA GLY A 101 -5.75 7.27 3.25
C GLY A 101 -4.24 7.10 3.10
N GLU A 102 -3.45 8.04 3.62
CA GLU A 102 -1.99 7.99 3.62
C GLU A 102 -1.47 6.82 4.45
N GLN A 103 -2.03 6.60 5.64
CA GLN A 103 -1.69 5.44 6.46
C GLN A 103 -2.01 4.13 5.72
N ALA A 104 -3.20 4.02 5.12
CA ALA A 104 -3.59 2.84 4.35
C ALA A 104 -2.67 2.60 3.14
N VAL A 105 -2.15 3.65 2.50
CA VAL A 105 -1.16 3.53 1.42
C VAL A 105 0.12 2.87 1.93
N VAL A 106 0.59 3.24 3.12
CA VAL A 106 1.76 2.60 3.76
C VAL A 106 1.48 1.12 4.03
N ASP A 107 0.33 0.82 4.65
CA ASP A 107 -0.03 -0.55 5.01
C ASP A 107 -0.14 -1.45 3.77
N LEU A 108 -0.77 -0.97 2.69
CA LEU A 108 -0.88 -1.70 1.44
C LEU A 108 0.47 -1.86 0.72
N LYS A 109 1.40 -0.91 0.83
CA LYS A 109 2.76 -1.06 0.30
C LYS A 109 3.52 -2.17 1.03
N CYS A 110 3.39 -2.24 2.36
CA CYS A 110 3.95 -3.33 3.16
C CYS A 110 3.34 -4.67 2.72
N ARG A 111 2.02 -4.75 2.63
CA ARG A 111 1.32 -5.97 2.21
C ARG A 111 1.71 -6.42 0.80
N LEU A 112 1.89 -5.48 -0.12
CA LEU A 112 2.35 -5.77 -1.48
C LEU A 112 3.76 -6.39 -1.47
N ALA A 113 4.67 -5.85 -0.66
CA ALA A 113 6.03 -6.38 -0.54
C ALA A 113 6.06 -7.81 0.03
N GLU A 114 5.17 -8.12 0.99
CA GLU A 114 4.98 -9.48 1.49
C GLU A 114 4.53 -10.44 0.39
N LEU A 115 3.50 -10.06 -0.37
CA LEU A 115 2.96 -10.86 -1.48
C LEU A 115 4.00 -11.06 -2.58
N ASP A 116 4.78 -10.03 -2.93
CA ASP A 116 5.90 -10.12 -3.88
C ASP A 116 6.98 -11.11 -3.41
N SER A 117 7.26 -11.15 -2.11
CA SER A 117 8.23 -12.09 -1.52
C SER A 117 7.72 -13.53 -1.58
N MET A 118 6.44 -13.75 -1.26
CA MET A 118 5.81 -15.07 -1.34
C MET A 118 5.79 -15.59 -2.78
N HIS A 119 5.39 -14.75 -3.73
CA HIS A 119 5.32 -15.11 -5.14
C HIS A 119 6.70 -15.49 -5.71
N LYS A 120 7.77 -14.77 -5.33
CA LYS A 120 9.14 -15.12 -5.71
C LYS A 120 9.60 -16.47 -5.13
N LYS A 121 9.23 -16.79 -3.89
CA LYS A 121 9.57 -18.09 -3.27
C LYS A 121 8.90 -19.25 -3.98
N SER A 122 7.66 -19.10 -4.41
CA SER A 122 6.92 -20.13 -5.17
C SER A 122 7.55 -20.41 -6.55
N GLN A 123 8.21 -19.42 -7.16
CA GLN A 123 8.86 -19.54 -8.47
C GLN A 123 10.27 -20.14 -8.43
N ILE A 124 10.90 -20.27 -7.27
CA ILE A 124 12.21 -20.93 -7.15
C ILE A 124 11.94 -22.44 -7.13
N PRO A 125 12.44 -23.23 -8.10
CA PRO A 125 12.37 -24.68 -8.02
C PRO A 125 13.11 -25.11 -6.75
N VAL A 126 12.43 -25.90 -5.89
CA VAL A 126 13.04 -26.60 -4.75
C VAL A 126 14.00 -27.67 -5.31
N HIS A 127 15.13 -27.23 -5.85
CA HIS A 127 16.07 -28.10 -6.52
C HIS A 127 17.49 -27.56 -6.39
N GLN A 128 17.94 -27.25 -5.16
CA GLN A 128 19.37 -27.06 -4.93
C GLN A 128 19.87 -27.11 -3.47
N GLU A 129 19.22 -27.82 -2.54
CA GLU A 129 19.75 -27.95 -1.17
C GLU A 129 20.32 -29.33 -0.81
N GLU A 130 20.13 -30.37 -1.63
CA GLU A 130 20.66 -31.72 -1.33
C GLU A 130 22.05 -32.06 -1.91
N LYS A 131 22.69 -31.19 -2.70
CA LYS A 131 23.96 -31.50 -3.39
C LYS A 131 25.24 -30.92 -2.78
N ARG A 132 25.23 -30.50 -1.51
CA ARG A 132 26.46 -29.98 -0.84
C ARG A 132 26.97 -30.79 0.35
N LEU A 133 26.44 -31.99 0.60
CA LEU A 133 26.85 -32.84 1.72
C LEU A 133 27.26 -34.25 1.30
N THR A 134 27.94 -34.39 0.16
CA THR A 134 28.67 -35.62 -0.21
C THR A 134 29.94 -35.30 -0.99
N SER A 135 30.78 -34.40 -0.49
CA SER A 135 32.20 -34.42 -0.87
C SER A 135 32.91 -35.50 -0.04
N GLU A 136 32.82 -36.73 -0.57
CA GLU A 136 33.83 -37.79 -0.53
C GLU A 136 34.99 -37.57 0.45
N LEU A 137 34.91 -38.20 1.62
CA LEU A 137 36.09 -38.56 2.40
C LEU A 137 36.82 -39.71 1.67
N PRO A 138 38.12 -39.58 1.35
CA PRO A 138 38.85 -40.67 0.74
C PRO A 138 39.02 -41.83 1.74
N ARG A 139 38.61 -43.02 1.30
CA ARG A 139 38.90 -44.29 1.97
C ARG A 139 40.42 -44.49 2.01
N THR A 140 41.02 -44.39 3.19
CA THR A 140 42.37 -44.91 3.44
C THR A 140 42.30 -46.42 3.60
N THR A 141 42.75 -47.14 2.58
CA THR A 141 42.96 -48.59 2.64
C THR A 141 44.32 -48.86 3.30
N LEU A 142 44.29 -49.62 4.40
CA LEU A 142 45.43 -50.27 5.04
C LEU A 142 46.25 -51.09 4.01
N CYS A 143 47.57 -50.90 4.00
CA CYS A 143 48.49 -51.88 3.43
C CYS A 143 49.42 -52.36 4.56
N ASN A 144 49.10 -53.54 5.10
CA ASN A 144 50.02 -54.35 5.88
C ASN A 144 50.95 -55.05 4.89
N SER A 145 52.25 -54.77 4.97
CA SER A 145 53.28 -55.60 4.36
C SER A 145 53.98 -56.35 5.50
N MET A 146 53.60 -57.62 5.66
CA MET A 146 54.44 -58.63 6.29
C MET A 146 55.60 -58.93 5.34
N GLU A 147 56.83 -58.85 5.82
CA GLU A 147 57.93 -59.64 5.28
C GLU A 147 58.66 -60.33 6.44
N THR A 148 58.54 -61.66 6.43
CA THR A 148 59.34 -62.63 7.17
C THR A 148 60.64 -62.89 6.42
N THR A 149 61.79 -62.83 7.08
CA THR A 149 62.79 -63.92 7.11
C THR A 149 63.66 -63.76 8.36
#